data_AF-A0A5K1G0B2-F1
#
_entry.id   AF-A0A5K1G0B2-F1
#
_cell.length_a   1.000
_cell.length_b   1.000
_cell.length_c   1.000
_cell.angle_alpha   90.00
_cell.angle_beta   90.00
_cell.angle_gamma   90.00
#
_symmetry.space_group_name_H-M   'P 1'
#
loop_
_entity.id
_entity.type
_entity.pdbx_description
1 polymer ?
#
loop_
_entity_poly.entity_id
_entity_poly.type
_entity_poly.pdbx_seq_one_letter_code
_entity_poly.pdbx_strand_id
1 'polypeptide(L)' 'LKRCRKSCRLRWLNYLSPNIKRGMFAIDEEELIVRMHRLLGN' A
#
# COMPACT_ATOMS: atom_id res chain seq x y z
N LEU A 1 -19.19 15.67 6.97
CA LEU A 1 -17.96 15.43 6.16
C LEU A 1 -18.36 14.98 4.76
N LYS A 2 -18.44 15.88 3.76
CA LYS A 2 -18.82 15.50 2.39
C LYS A 2 -17.64 14.80 1.71
N ARG A 3 -17.69 13.47 1.61
CA ARG A 3 -16.67 12.68 0.91
C ARG A 3 -17.15 12.38 -0.51
N CYS A 4 -16.31 12.61 -1.51
CA CYS A 4 -16.63 12.23 -2.90
C CYS A 4 -16.36 10.73 -3.10
N ARG A 5 -17.06 10.11 -4.08
CA ARG A 5 -16.91 8.68 -4.38
C ARG A 5 -15.45 8.28 -4.60
N LYS A 6 -14.66 9.12 -5.29
CA LYS A 6 -13.22 8.91 -5.50
C LYS A 6 -12.45 8.84 -4.17
N SER A 7 -12.69 9.78 -3.26
CA SER A 7 -12.03 9.81 -1.95
C SER A 7 -12.44 8.61 -1.09
N CYS A 8 -13.72 8.22 -1.10
CA CYS A 8 -14.18 7.02 -0.40
C CYS A 8 -13.52 5.75 -0.93
N ARG A 9 -13.46 5.59 -2.25
CA ARG A 9 -12.82 4.42 -2.89
C ARG A 9 -11.32 4.38 -2.58
N LEU A 10 -10.62 5.51 -2.69
CA LEU A 10 -9.20 5.58 -2.38
C LEU A 10 -8.94 5.25 -0.91
N ARG A 11 -9.77 5.78 0.01
CA ARG A 11 -9.68 5.47 1.43
C ARG A 11 -9.89 3.97 1.69
N TRP A 12 -10.86 3.35 1.02
CA TRP A 12 -11.09 1.91 1.16
C TRP A 12 -9.87 1.09 0.72
N LEU A 13 -9.36 1.36 -0.48
CA LEU A 13 -8.25 0.59 -1.06
C LEU A 13 -6.94 0.74 -0.30
N ASN A 14 -6.67 1.92 0.26
CA ASN A 14 -5.38 2.21 0.89
C ASN A 14 -5.39 2.07 2.41
N TYR A 15 -6.56 2.12 3.05
CA TYR A 15 -6.61 2.18 4.53
C TYR A 15 -7.65 1.30 5.19
N LEU A 16 -8.79 0.99 4.57
CA LEU A 16 -9.88 0.29 5.27
C LEU A 16 -10.03 -1.18 4.87
N SER A 17 -9.58 -1.55 3.68
CA SER A 17 -9.67 -2.93 3.21
C SER A 17 -8.99 -3.86 4.24
N PRO A 18 -9.62 -4.99 4.61
CA PRO A 18 -9.07 -5.94 5.58
C PRO A 18 -7.82 -6.63 5.04
N ASN A 19 -7.66 -6.69 3.72
CA ASN A 19 -6.54 -7.35 3.05
C ASN A 19 -5.23 -6.54 3.12
N ILE A 20 -5.26 -5.32 3.68
CA ILE A 20 -4.07 -4.49 3.85
C ILE A 20 -3.31 -4.98 5.08
N LYS A 21 -2.11 -5.51 4.88
CA LYS A 21 -1.17 -5.81 5.96
C LYS A 21 -0.73 -4.48 6.61
N ARG A 22 -0.93 -4.35 7.93
CA ARG A 22 -0.61 -3.13 8.71
C ARG A 22 0.57 -3.33 9.68
N GLY A 23 1.13 -4.55 9.71
CA GLY A 23 2.32 -4.86 10.51
C GLY A 23 3.60 -4.37 9.84
N MET A 24 4.73 -4.62 10.51
CA MET A 24 6.04 -4.45 9.90
C MET A 24 6.20 -5.39 8.71
N PHE A 25 6.99 -4.96 7.73
CA PHE A 25 7.41 -5.85 6.66
C PHE A 25 8.32 -6.94 7.22
N ALA A 26 8.21 -8.14 6.65
CA ALA A 26 9.22 -9.15 6.87
C ALA A 26 10.51 -8.79 6.12
N ILE A 27 11.65 -9.32 6.56
CA ILE A 27 12.98 -8.99 6.00
C ILE A 27 13.05 -9.27 4.50
N ASP A 28 12.42 -10.37 4.06
CA ASP A 28 12.31 -10.76 2.66
C ASP A 28 11.41 -9.80 1.86
N GLU A 29 10.32 -9.31 2.45
CA GLU A 29 9.47 -8.29 1.84
C GLU A 29 10.25 -6.98 1.66
N GLU A 30 11.04 -6.56 2.65
CA GLU A 30 11.89 -5.36 2.55
C GLU A 30 12.94 -5.48 1.45
N GLU A 31 13.66 -6.61 1.40
CA GLU A 31 14.67 -6.86 0.37
C GLU A 31 14.03 -6.87 -1.03
N LEU A 32 12.86 -7.47 -1.16
CA LEU A 32 12.11 -7.50 -2.41
C LEU A 32 11.72 -6.08 -2.85
N ILE A 33 11.22 -5.26 -1.94
CA ILE A 33 10.86 -3.85 -2.23
C ILE A 33 12.07 -3.09 -2.77
N VAL A 34 13.23 -3.20 -2.09
CA VAL A 34 14.47 -2.53 -2.52
C VAL A 34 14.93 -3.03 -3.89
N ARG A 35 14.88 -4.35 -4.11
CA ARG A 35 15.27 -4.97 -5.39
C ARG A 35 14.38 -4.49 -6.53
N MET A 36 13.06 -4.47 -6.32
CA MET A 36 12.10 -4.02 -7.32
C MET A 36 12.28 -2.54 -7.64
N HIS A 37 12.51 -1.70 -6.62
CA HIS A 37 12.79 -0.28 -6.83
C HIS A 37 14.07 -0.05 -7.63
N ARG A 38 15.15 -0.82 -7.38
CA ARG A 38 16.38 -0.72 -8.18
C ARG A 38 16.17 -1.13 -9.64
N LEU A 39 15.34 -2.15 -9.88
CA LEU A 39 15.11 -2.68 -11.21
C LEU A 39 14.21 -1.76 -12.05
N LEU A 40 13.14 -1.24 -11.45
CA LEU A 40 12.08 -0.53 -12.17
C LEU A 40 12.15 0.99 -12.02
N GLY A 41 12.86 1.50 -11.00
CA GLY A 41 12.89 2.92 -10.67
C GLY A 41 11.54 3.44 -10.14
N ASN A 42 11.39 4.77 -10.16
CA ASN A 42 10.12 5.48 -10.08
C ASN A 42 10.00 6.40 -11.31
#